data_AF-A0A956WBV8-F1
#
_entry.id   AF-A0A956WBV8-F1
#
_cell.length_a   1.000
_cell.length_b   1.000
_cell.length_c   1.000
_cell.angle_alpha   90.00
_cell.angle_beta   90.00
_cell.angle_gamma   90.00
#
_symmetry.space_group_name_H-M   'P 1'
#
loop_
_entity.id
_entity.type
_entity.pdbx_description
1 polymer ?
#
loop_
_entity_poly.entity_id
_entity_poly.type
_entity_poly.pdbx_seq_one_letter_code
_entity_poly.pdbx_strand_id
1 'polypeptide(L)'
;MANGTPRRTVAAHSDDTIPIQTQTVPPPRRRSVALEVPRWNFAFPFIVWLAHFLIVQITATLASIYGTDNSPTSQPYSSQMPVPPAPGGIWEHLVVPMRTWDGLWYRLISVEGYPREHVWNDAFWPLFPMSMRGLSRITRLPEDVSGYLIANISFFVALVLLYQLVRIEFDTPIARRTLWALALFPTSLFFTAVYTESTFLMLSVAAILCARLRKWWLAGVLGALAALTRSHGIFLVIPFAVLWVKQYGFYVRAMIPKGITVGMPLLGPIIFGAYLERTQDNWRNFIEVQGAWNRTFSWPWRTFDCAINGCVMTVHQYGEDRTFQAQAVDWGWIRQLIDNPSWSLVTSRAWRARAANGDVLELVSTILFIALIVVGFKVLPLYQSLYLVPGILIPLFQPSSVHPLMSIPRFGLVLFPLFIVMAILLRKRWLYLPVAAISTILLILLTLQFSTWYWVS
;
A
#
# COMPACT_ATOMS: atom_id res chain seq x y z
N MET A 1 -0.53 21.96 -107.31
CA MET A 1 -1.82 21.41 -106.81
C MET A 1 -1.53 20.57 -105.58
N ALA A 2 -2.19 20.91 -104.46
CA ALA A 2 -2.49 20.13 -103.24
C ALA A 2 -1.39 19.32 -102.50
N ASN A 3 -1.05 19.83 -101.30
CA ASN A 3 -1.10 19.20 -99.95
C ASN A 3 -0.66 17.74 -99.70
N GLY A 4 0.09 17.55 -98.59
CA GLY A 4 -0.21 16.46 -97.64
C GLY A 4 0.99 15.71 -97.03
N THR A 5 1.28 16.02 -95.77
CA THR A 5 2.28 15.47 -94.83
C THR A 5 2.01 14.01 -94.36
N PRO A 6 2.95 13.36 -93.62
CA PRO A 6 3.27 11.93 -93.75
C PRO A 6 2.64 10.98 -92.71
N ARG A 7 2.63 9.66 -93.02
CA ARG A 7 2.26 8.58 -92.08
C ARG A 7 3.42 8.17 -91.17
N ARG A 8 3.16 8.20 -89.86
CA ARG A 8 4.04 7.76 -88.75
C ARG A 8 4.25 6.25 -88.74
N THR A 9 5.52 5.85 -88.58
CA THR A 9 6.00 4.54 -88.12
C THR A 9 5.82 4.41 -86.60
N VAL A 10 5.23 3.30 -86.14
CA VAL A 10 5.18 2.91 -84.72
C VAL A 10 6.31 1.91 -84.47
N ALA A 11 7.29 2.31 -83.67
CA ALA A 11 8.33 1.42 -83.14
C ALA A 11 7.85 0.82 -81.83
N ALA A 12 8.03 -0.49 -81.67
CA ALA A 12 7.76 -1.22 -80.43
C ALA A 12 8.81 -0.85 -79.37
N HIS A 13 8.34 -0.36 -78.22
CA HIS A 13 9.18 -0.07 -77.06
C HIS A 13 9.51 -1.38 -76.31
N SER A 14 10.80 -1.58 -76.05
CA SER A 14 11.36 -2.59 -75.16
C SER A 14 10.96 -2.35 -73.70
N ASP A 15 10.64 -3.43 -72.99
CA ASP A 15 10.41 -3.48 -71.54
C ASP A 15 11.67 -3.06 -70.75
N ASP A 16 11.68 -1.82 -70.24
CA ASP A 16 12.58 -1.41 -69.16
C ASP A 16 11.89 -1.61 -67.81
N THR A 17 11.97 -2.82 -67.26
CA THR A 17 11.63 -3.05 -65.85
C THR A 17 12.75 -2.52 -64.95
N ILE A 18 12.54 -1.33 -64.39
CA ILE A 18 13.39 -0.78 -63.32
C ILE A 18 13.18 -1.64 -62.06
N PRO A 19 14.22 -2.29 -61.50
CA PRO A 19 14.07 -3.02 -60.25
C PRO A 19 13.92 -2.02 -59.10
N ILE A 20 12.73 -1.98 -58.49
CA ILE A 20 12.50 -1.26 -57.23
C ILE A 20 13.31 -1.98 -56.15
N GLN A 21 14.51 -1.48 -55.86
CA GLN A 21 15.22 -1.85 -54.64
C GLN A 21 14.43 -1.30 -53.46
N THR A 22 13.62 -2.16 -52.83
CA THR A 22 13.11 -1.91 -51.48
C THR A 22 14.30 -1.83 -50.54
N GLN A 23 14.85 -0.63 -50.36
CA GLN A 23 15.72 -0.33 -49.22
C GLN A 23 14.88 -0.55 -47.97
N THR A 24 15.05 -1.72 -47.34
CA THR A 24 14.57 -1.95 -45.99
C THR A 24 15.33 -1.00 -45.08
N VAL A 25 14.75 0.18 -44.84
CA VAL A 25 15.23 1.11 -43.81
C VAL A 25 15.24 0.30 -42.50
N PRO A 26 16.42 0.03 -41.90
CA PRO A 26 16.46 -0.69 -40.64
C PRO A 26 15.65 0.13 -39.63
N PRO A 27 14.82 -0.50 -38.78
CA PRO A 27 14.11 0.23 -37.74
C PRO A 27 15.14 1.04 -36.95
N PRO A 28 14.84 2.30 -36.60
CA PRO A 28 15.80 3.14 -35.90
C PRO A 28 16.24 2.40 -34.64
N ARG A 29 17.51 1.98 -34.59
CA ARG A 29 18.14 1.47 -33.38
C ARG A 29 18.11 2.61 -32.38
N ARG A 30 17.03 2.71 -31.59
CA ARG A 30 17.02 3.49 -30.36
C ARG A 30 18.16 2.95 -29.53
N ARG A 31 19.31 3.64 -29.53
CA ARG A 31 20.39 3.42 -28.58
C ARG A 31 19.72 3.53 -27.21
N SER A 32 19.45 2.39 -26.57
CA SER A 32 19.05 2.39 -25.18
C SER A 32 20.26 2.90 -24.41
N VAL A 33 20.22 4.17 -24.02
CA VAL A 33 21.16 4.69 -23.02
C VAL A 33 21.09 3.70 -21.87
N ALA A 34 22.22 3.05 -21.57
CA ALA A 34 22.29 2.07 -20.50
C ALA A 34 21.86 2.79 -19.22
N LEU A 35 20.88 2.22 -18.51
CA LEU A 35 20.42 2.80 -17.25
C LEU A 35 21.59 2.70 -16.26
N GLU A 36 22.18 3.84 -15.89
CA GLU A 36 23.20 3.87 -14.86
C GLU A 36 22.57 3.52 -13.51
N VAL A 37 23.01 2.42 -12.91
CA VAL A 37 22.53 1.95 -11.61
C VAL A 37 23.55 2.39 -10.56
N PRO A 38 23.19 3.32 -9.66
CA PRO A 38 24.10 3.72 -8.59
C PRO A 38 24.45 2.52 -7.70
N ARG A 39 25.65 2.50 -7.12
CA ARG A 39 26.02 1.46 -6.13
C ARG A 39 25.02 1.45 -4.96
N TRP A 40 24.70 0.25 -4.49
CA TRP A 40 23.86 0.05 -3.30
C TRP A 40 24.47 0.75 -2.09
N ASN A 41 23.61 1.37 -1.29
CA ASN A 41 23.99 2.02 -0.04
C ASN A 41 22.98 1.62 1.03
N PHE A 42 23.48 0.97 2.07
CA PHE A 42 22.69 0.47 3.18
C PHE A 42 22.75 1.38 4.40
N ALA A 43 23.81 2.19 4.52
CA ALA A 43 24.05 3.02 5.71
C ALA A 43 22.95 4.06 5.93
N PHE A 44 22.55 4.80 4.89
CA PHE A 44 21.50 5.81 5.05
C PHE A 44 20.12 5.19 5.33
N PRO A 45 19.65 4.19 4.57
CA PRO A 45 18.42 3.46 4.91
C PRO A 45 18.44 2.85 6.32
N PHE A 46 19.58 2.33 6.77
CA PHE A 46 19.73 1.79 8.13
C PHE A 46 19.54 2.86 9.20
N ILE A 47 20.11 4.05 9.03
CA ILE A 47 19.92 5.17 9.97
C ILE A 47 18.43 5.55 10.06
N VAL A 48 17.74 5.64 8.92
CA VAL A 48 16.31 5.97 8.88
C VAL A 48 15.48 4.88 9.56
N TRP A 49 15.75 3.62 9.24
CA TRP A 49 15.10 2.47 9.85
C TRP A 49 15.29 2.45 11.36
N LEU A 50 16.54 2.60 11.83
CA LEU A 50 16.87 2.57 13.25
C LEU A 50 16.19 3.72 14.00
N ALA A 51 16.20 4.94 13.44
CA ALA A 51 15.53 6.08 14.03
C ALA A 51 14.01 5.85 14.14
N HIS A 52 13.37 5.37 13.07
CA HIS A 52 11.95 5.02 13.08
C HIS A 52 11.66 3.94 14.12
N PHE A 53 12.42 2.85 14.10
CA PHE A 53 12.27 1.73 15.02
C PHE A 53 12.38 2.19 16.48
N LEU A 54 13.39 2.98 16.83
CA LEU A 54 13.55 3.49 18.19
C LEU A 54 12.40 4.42 18.60
N ILE A 55 11.98 5.34 17.72
CA ILE A 55 10.85 6.23 18.01
C ILE A 55 9.58 5.43 18.28
N VAL A 56 9.24 4.49 17.39
CA VAL A 56 8.00 3.71 17.51
C VAL A 56 8.10 2.74 18.68
N GLN A 57 9.15 1.94 18.74
CA GLN A 57 9.25 0.85 19.72
C GLN A 57 9.40 1.35 21.15
N ILE A 58 10.23 2.37 21.40
CA ILE A 58 10.36 2.95 22.74
C ILE A 58 9.02 3.54 23.17
N THR A 59 8.35 4.30 22.29
CA THR A 59 7.04 4.89 22.58
C THR A 59 6.02 3.80 22.91
N ALA A 60 5.93 2.77 22.08
CA ALA A 60 5.00 1.66 22.22
C ALA A 60 5.21 0.87 23.52
N THR A 61 6.46 0.51 23.82
CA THR A 61 6.81 -0.22 25.03
C THR A 61 6.53 0.60 26.28
N LEU A 62 6.92 1.88 26.32
CA LEU A 62 6.61 2.75 27.47
C LEU A 62 5.10 2.96 27.64
N ALA A 63 4.35 3.12 26.55
CA ALA A 63 2.91 3.22 26.56
C ALA A 63 2.25 1.96 27.15
N SER A 64 2.74 0.78 26.78
CA SER A 64 2.22 -0.49 27.30
C SER A 64 2.54 -0.73 28.77
N ILE A 65 3.70 -0.25 29.26
CA ILE A 65 4.13 -0.47 30.65
C ILE A 65 3.47 0.55 31.60
N TYR A 66 3.40 1.82 31.20
CA TYR A 66 2.99 2.92 32.08
C TYR A 66 1.67 3.57 31.69
N GLY A 67 1.15 3.27 30.51
CA GLY A 67 -0.09 3.84 30.01
C GLY A 67 -1.33 3.25 30.68
N THR A 68 -2.46 3.91 30.43
CA THR A 68 -3.77 3.37 30.81
C THR A 68 -4.45 2.81 29.59
N ASP A 69 -4.60 1.49 29.56
CA ASP A 69 -5.25 0.79 28.46
C ASP A 69 -6.74 1.14 28.37
N ASN A 70 -7.21 1.25 27.13
CA ASN A 70 -8.62 1.10 26.82
C ASN A 70 -9.00 -0.40 26.88
N SER A 71 -10.28 -0.70 27.08
CA SER A 71 -10.70 -2.11 27.20
C SER A 71 -10.37 -2.90 25.92
N PRO A 72 -9.60 -4.00 25.99
CA PRO A 72 -9.17 -4.77 24.82
C PRO A 72 -10.32 -5.63 24.29
N THR A 73 -11.29 -5.00 23.65
CA THR A 73 -12.53 -5.62 23.14
C THR A 73 -12.59 -5.61 21.62
N SER A 74 -11.48 -5.92 20.95
CA SER A 74 -11.46 -6.07 19.50
C SER A 74 -11.57 -7.54 19.09
N GLN A 75 -12.52 -7.84 18.20
CA GLN A 75 -12.54 -9.09 17.44
C GLN A 75 -11.15 -9.36 16.80
N PRO A 76 -10.70 -10.63 16.68
CA PRO A 76 -11.47 -11.87 16.84
C PRO A 76 -11.70 -12.30 18.29
N TYR A 77 -10.99 -11.67 19.22
CA TYR A 77 -10.99 -12.12 20.61
C TYR A 77 -12.16 -11.50 21.37
N SER A 78 -12.93 -12.36 22.04
CA SER A 78 -14.15 -12.03 22.77
C SER A 78 -14.20 -12.84 24.08
N SER A 79 -15.30 -12.77 24.83
CA SER A 79 -15.48 -13.63 26.01
C SER A 79 -15.36 -15.13 25.70
N GLN A 80 -15.61 -15.54 24.45
CA GLN A 80 -15.53 -16.93 23.98
C GLN A 80 -14.15 -17.28 23.39
N MET A 81 -13.32 -16.30 23.06
CA MET A 81 -11.98 -16.49 22.52
C MET A 81 -11.04 -15.46 23.17
N PRO A 82 -10.34 -15.80 24.27
CA PRO A 82 -9.54 -14.82 25.00
C PRO A 82 -8.31 -14.37 24.21
N VAL A 83 -7.87 -13.14 24.45
CA VAL A 83 -6.63 -12.60 23.85
C VAL A 83 -5.47 -13.55 24.18
N PRO A 84 -4.61 -13.88 23.20
CA PRO A 84 -3.52 -14.81 23.41
C PRO A 84 -2.57 -14.34 24.50
N PRO A 85 -1.98 -15.26 25.29
CA PRO A 85 -1.01 -14.87 26.31
C PRO A 85 0.14 -14.08 25.69
N ALA A 86 0.73 -13.20 26.49
CA ALA A 86 1.93 -12.48 26.08
C ALA A 86 3.07 -13.48 25.81
N PRO A 87 3.86 -13.29 24.75
CA PRO A 87 5.08 -14.07 24.57
C PRO A 87 6.04 -13.75 25.72
N GLY A 88 6.70 -14.75 26.30
CA GLY A 88 7.53 -14.57 27.48
C GLY A 88 8.79 -13.72 27.26
N GLY A 89 9.31 -13.15 28.35
CA GLY A 89 10.57 -12.41 28.37
C GLY A 89 10.46 -11.05 27.65
N ILE A 90 11.51 -10.66 26.90
CA ILE A 90 11.55 -9.35 26.23
C ILE A 90 10.45 -9.18 25.18
N TRP A 91 9.90 -10.27 24.65
CA TRP A 91 8.88 -10.24 23.62
C TRP A 91 7.55 -9.66 24.11
N GLU A 92 7.24 -9.80 25.40
CA GLU A 92 6.06 -9.18 26.02
C GLU A 92 6.08 -7.67 25.78
N HIS A 93 7.21 -7.04 26.10
CA HIS A 93 7.35 -5.59 25.99
C HIS A 93 7.51 -5.08 24.56
N LEU A 94 8.01 -5.92 23.65
CA LEU A 94 8.24 -5.53 22.26
C LEU A 94 7.03 -5.77 21.35
N VAL A 95 6.41 -6.95 21.47
CA VAL A 95 5.43 -7.46 20.49
C VAL A 95 4.00 -7.19 20.91
N VAL A 96 3.67 -7.29 22.21
CA VAL A 96 2.30 -7.05 22.70
C VAL A 96 1.74 -5.69 22.29
N PRO A 97 2.45 -4.55 22.46
CA PRO A 97 1.92 -3.26 22.01
C PRO A 97 1.77 -3.14 20.49
N MET A 98 2.49 -3.97 19.72
CA MET A 98 2.57 -3.91 18.26
C MET A 98 1.70 -4.96 17.55
N ARG A 99 0.98 -5.82 18.30
CA ARG A 99 0.11 -6.89 17.75
C ARG A 99 -1.39 -6.61 17.91
N THR A 100 -1.79 -5.41 18.32
CA THR A 100 -3.20 -5.04 18.55
C THR A 100 -4.00 -4.95 17.24
N TRP A 101 -5.33 -5.01 17.35
CA TRP A 101 -6.28 -4.93 16.22
C TRP A 101 -6.01 -5.99 15.13
N ASP A 102 -5.72 -5.60 13.88
CA ASP A 102 -5.48 -6.56 12.78
C ASP A 102 -4.34 -7.56 13.06
N GLY A 103 -3.39 -7.21 13.91
CA GLY A 103 -2.31 -8.13 14.32
C GLY A 103 -2.84 -9.41 14.97
N LEU A 104 -3.98 -9.31 15.67
CA LEU A 104 -4.67 -10.43 16.30
C LEU A 104 -5.28 -11.39 15.26
N TRP A 105 -5.80 -10.85 14.16
CA TRP A 105 -6.32 -11.62 13.04
C TRP A 105 -5.20 -12.32 12.26
N TYR A 106 -4.10 -11.62 11.96
CA TYR A 106 -2.93 -12.25 11.32
C TYR A 106 -2.36 -13.37 12.18
N ARG A 107 -2.29 -13.17 13.50
CA ARG A 107 -1.90 -14.24 14.42
C ARG A 107 -2.90 -15.40 14.37
N LEU A 108 -4.20 -15.14 14.46
CA LEU A 108 -5.22 -16.20 14.41
C LEU A 108 -5.08 -17.06 13.15
N ILE A 109 -4.98 -16.42 11.98
CA ILE A 109 -4.84 -17.11 10.69
C ILE A 109 -3.50 -17.86 10.61
N SER A 110 -2.43 -17.33 11.20
CA SER A 110 -1.15 -18.04 11.26
C SER A 110 -1.19 -19.29 12.14
N VAL A 111 -2.10 -19.37 13.12
CA VAL A 111 -2.30 -20.55 13.98
C VAL A 111 -3.28 -21.52 13.33
N GLU A 112 -4.48 -21.05 12.98
CA GLU A 112 -5.62 -21.91 12.60
C GLU A 112 -5.83 -22.00 11.08
N GLY A 113 -5.35 -21.04 10.30
CA GLY A 113 -5.59 -20.94 8.87
C GLY A 113 -6.89 -20.22 8.57
N TYR A 114 -7.67 -20.74 7.61
CA TYR A 114 -8.93 -20.16 7.16
C TYR A 114 -10.10 -21.15 7.42
N PRO A 115 -10.45 -21.39 8.69
CA PRO A 115 -11.58 -22.26 9.03
C PRO A 115 -12.90 -21.67 8.50
N ARG A 116 -13.84 -22.55 8.12
CA ARG A 116 -15.15 -22.16 7.56
C ARG A 116 -16.00 -21.31 8.51
N GLU A 117 -15.80 -21.49 9.81
CA GLU A 117 -16.60 -20.87 10.87
C GLU A 117 -16.21 -19.40 11.13
N HIS A 118 -15.03 -18.97 10.66
CA HIS A 118 -14.50 -17.62 10.89
C HIS A 118 -14.39 -16.82 9.58
N VAL A 119 -15.53 -16.50 8.98
CA VAL A 119 -15.60 -15.79 7.68
C VAL A 119 -14.88 -14.44 7.66
N TRP A 120 -14.74 -13.75 8.79
CA TRP A 120 -13.97 -12.50 8.92
C TRP A 120 -12.50 -12.65 8.48
N ASN A 121 -11.92 -13.85 8.65
CA ASN A 121 -10.53 -14.13 8.29
C ASN A 121 -10.28 -13.94 6.79
N ASP A 122 -11.30 -14.10 5.96
CA ASP A 122 -11.19 -14.09 4.50
C ASP A 122 -10.85 -12.70 3.92
N ALA A 123 -10.94 -11.65 4.75
CA ALA A 123 -10.47 -10.30 4.40
C ALA A 123 -8.94 -10.17 4.41
N PHE A 124 -8.23 -11.06 5.10
CA PHE A 124 -6.78 -11.02 5.24
C PHE A 124 -6.13 -11.96 4.24
N TRP A 125 -5.20 -11.43 3.44
CA TRP A 125 -4.56 -12.19 2.36
C TRP A 125 -3.40 -13.05 2.88
N PRO A 126 -3.13 -14.22 2.25
CA PRO A 126 -2.48 -15.33 2.94
C PRO A 126 -0.97 -15.19 3.10
N LEU A 127 -0.26 -14.39 2.30
CA LEU A 127 1.21 -14.45 2.29
C LEU A 127 1.83 -14.08 3.64
N PHE A 128 1.33 -13.02 4.28
CA PHE A 128 1.88 -12.56 5.56
C PHE A 128 1.63 -13.56 6.71
N PRO A 129 0.38 -13.97 7.03
CA PRO A 129 0.14 -14.94 8.10
C PRO A 129 0.74 -16.33 7.83
N MET A 130 0.83 -16.76 6.56
CA MET A 130 1.52 -18.02 6.23
C MET A 130 3.05 -17.90 6.38
N SER A 131 3.63 -16.72 6.14
CA SER A 131 5.05 -16.46 6.42
C SER A 131 5.33 -16.44 7.92
N MET A 132 4.41 -15.89 8.74
CA MET A 132 4.47 -15.96 10.20
C MET A 132 4.51 -17.42 10.68
N ARG A 133 3.57 -18.25 10.20
CA ARG A 133 3.53 -19.69 10.48
C ARG A 133 4.82 -20.40 10.06
N GLY A 134 5.32 -20.11 8.86
CA GLY A 134 6.55 -20.70 8.33
C GLY A 134 7.76 -20.39 9.20
N LEU A 135 7.97 -19.11 9.54
CA LEU A 135 9.09 -18.68 10.38
C LEU A 135 8.96 -19.22 11.81
N SER A 136 7.75 -19.26 12.36
CA SER A 136 7.47 -19.83 13.68
C SER A 136 7.84 -21.32 13.72
N ARG A 137 7.47 -22.11 12.70
CA ARG A 137 7.84 -23.54 12.62
C ARG A 137 9.34 -23.77 12.55
N ILE A 138 10.08 -22.89 11.89
CA ILE A 138 11.54 -23.00 11.74
C ILE A 138 12.26 -22.59 13.03
N THR A 139 11.86 -21.48 13.63
CA THR A 139 12.56 -20.86 14.77
C THR A 139 12.02 -21.30 16.13
N ARG A 140 10.83 -21.90 16.15
CA ARG A 140 10.02 -22.20 17.36
C ARG A 140 9.62 -20.96 18.16
N LEU A 141 9.74 -19.76 17.57
CA LEU A 141 9.21 -18.53 18.15
C LEU A 141 7.68 -18.47 17.98
N PRO A 142 6.96 -17.81 18.89
CA PRO A 142 5.53 -17.51 18.70
C PRO A 142 5.25 -16.82 17.36
N GLU A 143 4.06 -17.01 16.81
CA GLU A 143 3.71 -16.52 15.47
C GLU A 143 3.66 -14.99 15.39
N ASP A 144 3.22 -14.33 16.45
CA ASP A 144 3.23 -12.86 16.56
C ASP A 144 4.64 -12.29 16.65
N VAL A 145 5.56 -12.94 17.38
CA VAL A 145 7.00 -12.62 17.35
C VAL A 145 7.56 -12.79 15.94
N SER A 146 7.19 -13.87 15.26
CA SER A 146 7.59 -14.12 13.88
C SER A 146 7.10 -13.02 12.93
N GLY A 147 5.84 -12.60 13.06
CA GLY A 147 5.27 -11.52 12.27
C GLY A 147 5.91 -10.16 12.55
N TYR A 148 6.21 -9.86 13.82
CA TYR A 148 6.93 -8.66 14.21
C TYR A 148 8.34 -8.59 13.57
N LEU A 149 9.09 -9.71 13.59
CA LEU A 149 10.40 -9.79 12.95
C LEU A 149 10.30 -9.63 11.43
N ILE A 150 9.33 -10.29 10.79
CA ILE A 150 9.08 -10.18 9.35
C ILE A 150 8.77 -8.74 8.97
N ALA A 151 7.89 -8.05 9.72
CA ALA A 151 7.51 -6.66 9.44
C ALA A 151 8.73 -5.72 9.51
N ASN A 152 9.53 -5.81 10.57
CA ASN A 152 10.70 -4.96 10.76
C ASN A 152 11.81 -5.20 9.73
N ILE A 153 12.11 -6.47 9.42
CA ILE A 153 13.09 -6.82 8.38
C ILE A 153 12.59 -6.34 7.01
N SER A 154 11.30 -6.56 6.70
CA SER A 154 10.71 -6.13 5.45
C SER A 154 10.75 -4.61 5.31
N PHE A 155 10.53 -3.85 6.39
CA PHE A 155 10.59 -2.40 6.33
C PHE A 155 12.01 -1.89 6.05
N PHE A 156 13.03 -2.47 6.70
CA PHE A 156 14.42 -2.13 6.40
C PHE A 156 14.75 -2.39 4.93
N VAL A 157 14.39 -3.57 4.41
CA VAL A 157 14.62 -3.93 3.01
C VAL A 157 13.84 -3.00 2.07
N ALA A 158 12.60 -2.66 2.41
CA ALA A 158 11.78 -1.70 1.66
C ALA A 158 12.46 -0.33 1.54
N LEU A 159 13.04 0.19 2.63
CA LEU A 159 13.77 1.47 2.62
C LEU A 159 15.02 1.40 1.73
N VAL A 160 15.76 0.30 1.77
CA VAL A 160 16.94 0.09 0.90
C VAL A 160 16.52 0.08 -0.58
N LEU A 161 15.48 -0.68 -0.92
CA LEU A 161 14.97 -0.79 -2.29
C LEU A 161 14.38 0.54 -2.79
N LEU A 162 13.63 1.25 -1.93
CA LEU A 162 13.02 2.53 -2.26
C LEU A 162 14.09 3.60 -2.47
N TYR A 163 15.11 3.62 -1.61
CA TYR A 163 16.25 4.52 -1.77
C TYR A 163 16.94 4.31 -3.11
N GLN A 164 17.14 3.04 -3.52
CA GLN A 164 17.73 2.72 -4.80
C GLN A 164 16.83 3.11 -5.98
N LEU A 165 15.54 2.82 -5.91
CA LEU A 165 14.56 3.19 -6.94
C LEU A 165 14.53 4.71 -7.15
N VAL A 166 14.42 5.49 -6.07
CA VAL A 166 14.35 6.96 -6.17
C VAL A 166 15.66 7.56 -6.67
N ARG A 167 16.82 6.99 -6.33
CA ARG A 167 18.11 7.44 -6.88
C ARG A 167 18.27 7.19 -8.38
N ILE A 168 17.65 6.13 -8.90
CA ILE A 168 17.64 5.83 -10.33
C ILE A 168 16.72 6.81 -11.08
N GLU A 169 15.60 7.19 -10.46
CA GLU A 169 14.55 7.98 -11.12
C GLU A 169 14.73 9.49 -10.97
N PHE A 170 15.29 9.91 -9.85
CA PHE A 170 15.46 11.30 -9.44
C PHE A 170 16.92 11.53 -9.02
N ASP A 171 17.16 11.83 -7.74
CA ASP A 171 18.49 12.09 -7.20
C ASP A 171 18.61 11.61 -5.75
N THR A 172 19.83 11.71 -5.21
CA THR A 172 20.11 11.31 -3.83
C THR A 172 19.41 12.19 -2.78
N PRO A 173 19.36 13.53 -2.91
CA PRO A 173 18.60 14.39 -1.99
C PRO A 173 17.10 14.07 -1.90
N ILE A 174 16.43 13.76 -3.01
CA ILE A 174 15.02 13.36 -3.06
C ILE A 174 14.86 11.98 -2.43
N ALA A 175 15.76 11.03 -2.71
CA ALA A 175 15.74 9.71 -2.09
C ALA A 175 15.84 9.79 -0.56
N ARG A 176 16.76 10.62 -0.03
CA ARG A 176 16.91 10.82 1.42
C ARG A 176 15.66 11.40 2.07
N ARG A 177 15.07 12.44 1.44
CA ARG A 177 13.83 13.06 1.92
C ARG A 177 12.63 12.14 1.83
N THR A 178 12.56 11.29 0.79
CA THR A 178 11.48 10.30 0.61
C THR A 178 11.47 9.31 1.77
N LEU A 179 12.64 8.78 2.12
CA LEU A 179 12.79 7.85 3.23
C LEU A 179 12.35 8.49 4.56
N TRP A 180 12.79 9.72 4.85
CA TRP A 180 12.34 10.42 6.06
C TRP A 180 10.85 10.77 6.05
N ALA A 181 10.31 11.21 4.91
CA ALA A 181 8.88 11.50 4.77
C ALA A 181 8.02 10.26 5.01
N LEU A 182 8.46 9.09 4.55
CA LEU A 182 7.79 7.81 4.78
C LEU A 182 7.93 7.36 6.25
N ALA A 183 9.15 7.35 6.77
CA ALA A 183 9.47 6.82 8.09
C ALA A 183 8.91 7.69 9.24
N LEU A 184 8.82 9.00 9.04
CA LEU A 184 8.27 9.94 10.04
C LEU A 184 6.81 10.29 9.78
N PHE A 185 6.16 9.68 8.79
CA PHE A 185 4.73 9.93 8.54
C PHE A 185 3.90 9.57 9.77
N PRO A 186 2.83 10.31 10.12
CA PRO A 186 2.08 10.09 11.36
C PRO A 186 1.63 8.63 11.60
N THR A 187 1.21 7.92 10.55
CA THR A 187 0.75 6.53 10.66
C THR A 187 1.84 5.50 10.36
N SER A 188 3.11 5.87 10.26
CA SER A 188 4.19 4.95 9.89
C SER A 188 4.45 3.83 10.90
N LEU A 189 3.86 3.88 12.11
CA LEU A 189 3.93 2.82 13.12
C LEU A 189 3.50 1.43 12.58
N PHE A 190 2.63 1.40 11.56
CA PHE A 190 2.22 0.15 10.89
C PHE A 190 3.36 -0.56 10.16
N PHE A 191 4.50 0.09 9.96
CA PHE A 191 5.69 -0.58 9.46
C PHE A 191 6.42 -1.43 10.52
N THR A 192 6.15 -1.17 11.80
CA THR A 192 6.68 -1.95 12.94
C THR A 192 5.64 -2.95 13.48
N ALA A 193 4.35 -2.63 13.36
CA ALA A 193 3.25 -3.48 13.79
C ALA A 193 3.25 -4.87 13.10
N VAL A 194 2.63 -5.87 13.72
CA VAL A 194 2.45 -7.26 13.18
C VAL A 194 1.45 -7.27 12.03
N TYR A 195 1.81 -6.58 10.95
CA TYR A 195 0.93 -6.10 9.89
C TYR A 195 1.59 -6.31 8.52
N THR A 196 0.78 -6.37 7.48
CA THR A 196 1.25 -6.60 6.09
C THR A 196 2.02 -5.45 5.46
N GLU A 197 1.92 -4.23 6.00
CA GLU A 197 2.26 -2.96 5.37
C GLU A 197 3.73 -2.93 4.91
N SER A 198 4.65 -3.36 5.78
CA SER A 198 6.08 -3.48 5.45
C SER A 198 6.38 -4.51 4.38
N THR A 199 5.75 -5.68 4.47
CA THR A 199 5.95 -6.77 3.50
C THR A 199 5.42 -6.38 2.12
N PHE A 200 4.24 -5.76 2.08
CA PHE A 200 3.65 -5.25 0.86
C PHE A 200 4.48 -4.11 0.23
N LEU A 201 4.95 -3.15 1.04
CA LEU A 201 5.83 -2.08 0.58
C LEU A 201 7.13 -2.64 0.01
N MET A 202 7.77 -3.58 0.71
CA MET A 202 8.99 -4.25 0.23
C MET A 202 8.77 -4.91 -1.13
N LEU A 203 7.74 -5.74 -1.25
CA LEU A 203 7.47 -6.51 -2.47
C LEU A 203 7.05 -5.60 -3.64
N SER A 204 6.21 -4.59 -3.40
CA SER A 204 5.77 -3.65 -4.44
C SER A 204 6.92 -2.79 -4.97
N VAL A 205 7.78 -2.26 -4.10
CA VAL A 205 8.97 -1.51 -4.50
C VAL A 205 9.97 -2.42 -5.21
N ALA A 206 10.21 -3.64 -4.70
CA ALA A 206 11.08 -4.63 -5.33
C ALA A 206 10.61 -4.99 -6.74
N ALA A 207 9.30 -5.23 -6.89
CA ALA A 207 8.64 -5.57 -8.14
C ALA A 207 8.82 -4.45 -9.19
N ILE A 208 8.54 -3.20 -8.81
CA ILE A 208 8.73 -2.03 -9.68
C ILE A 208 10.21 -1.83 -10.01
N LEU A 209 11.11 -1.91 -9.03
CA LEU A 209 12.55 -1.78 -9.27
C LEU A 209 13.05 -2.85 -10.26
N CYS A 210 12.62 -4.10 -10.12
CA CYS A 210 12.95 -5.16 -11.07
C CYS A 210 12.40 -4.88 -12.47
N ALA A 211 11.16 -4.38 -12.58
CA ALA A 211 10.57 -3.97 -13.85
C ALA A 211 11.36 -2.82 -14.49
N ARG A 212 11.78 -1.81 -13.70
CA ARG A 212 12.65 -0.71 -14.16
C ARG A 212 14.00 -1.21 -14.68
N LEU A 213 14.58 -2.22 -14.01
CA LEU A 213 15.82 -2.89 -14.40
C LEU A 213 15.64 -3.96 -15.50
N ARG A 214 14.45 -4.06 -16.12
CA ARG A 214 14.10 -5.06 -17.15
C ARG A 214 14.18 -6.53 -16.70
N LYS A 215 14.20 -6.80 -15.40
CA LYS A 215 14.16 -8.15 -14.80
C LYS A 215 12.71 -8.64 -14.63
N TRP A 216 12.03 -8.81 -15.76
CA TRP A 216 10.57 -8.99 -15.81
C TRP A 216 10.03 -10.23 -15.11
N TRP A 217 10.71 -11.38 -15.17
CA TRP A 217 10.29 -12.57 -14.41
C TRP A 217 10.30 -12.34 -12.91
N LEU A 218 11.38 -11.76 -12.39
CA LEU A 218 11.48 -11.43 -10.97
C LEU A 218 10.44 -10.37 -10.58
N ALA A 219 10.21 -9.36 -11.44
CA ALA A 219 9.16 -8.38 -11.24
C ALA A 219 7.78 -9.03 -11.14
N GLY A 220 7.45 -9.94 -12.06
CA GLY A 220 6.19 -10.67 -12.08
C GLY A 220 5.96 -11.52 -10.83
N VAL A 221 6.97 -12.32 -10.42
CA VAL A 221 6.91 -13.14 -9.20
C VAL A 221 6.73 -12.26 -7.96
N LEU A 222 7.52 -11.19 -7.82
CA LEU A 222 7.39 -10.27 -6.69
C LEU A 222 6.04 -9.54 -6.69
N GLY A 223 5.51 -9.22 -7.86
CA GLY A 223 4.18 -8.62 -8.02
C GLY A 223 3.05 -9.57 -7.63
N ALA A 224 3.15 -10.85 -7.98
CA ALA A 224 2.22 -11.89 -7.52
C ALA A 224 2.27 -12.06 -5.99
N LEU A 225 3.48 -12.09 -5.42
CA LEU A 225 3.66 -12.15 -3.97
C LEU A 225 3.10 -10.89 -3.27
N ALA A 226 3.31 -9.70 -3.83
CA ALA A 226 2.70 -8.48 -3.31
C ALA A 226 1.17 -8.58 -3.30
N ALA A 227 0.56 -9.07 -4.37
CA ALA A 227 -0.89 -9.32 -4.44
C ALA A 227 -1.38 -10.37 -3.44
N LEU A 228 -0.53 -11.33 -3.05
CA LEU A 228 -0.84 -12.29 -1.97
C LEU A 228 -0.67 -11.73 -0.56
N THR A 229 -0.04 -10.56 -0.37
CA THR A 229 -0.02 -9.88 0.94
C THR A 229 -1.27 -9.05 1.19
N ARG A 230 -1.80 -8.40 0.13
CA ARG A 230 -2.99 -7.53 0.17
C ARG A 230 -3.58 -7.40 -1.23
N SER A 231 -4.89 -7.20 -1.31
CA SER A 231 -5.62 -6.97 -2.57
C SER A 231 -5.04 -5.83 -3.42
N HIS A 232 -4.46 -4.79 -2.82
CA HIS A 232 -3.85 -3.66 -3.54
C HIS A 232 -2.72 -4.08 -4.50
N GLY A 233 -2.06 -5.22 -4.27
CA GLY A 233 -0.99 -5.68 -5.14
C GLY A 233 -1.45 -6.02 -6.56
N ILE A 234 -2.75 -6.27 -6.79
CA ILE A 234 -3.28 -6.46 -8.15
C ILE A 234 -3.02 -5.24 -9.03
N PHE A 235 -2.99 -4.03 -8.46
CA PHE A 235 -2.81 -2.80 -9.20
C PHE A 235 -1.39 -2.59 -9.72
N LEU A 236 -0.43 -3.45 -9.35
CA LEU A 236 0.91 -3.47 -9.95
C LEU A 236 0.90 -3.80 -11.46
N VAL A 237 -0.19 -4.38 -11.99
CA VAL A 237 -0.36 -4.54 -13.44
C VAL A 237 -0.31 -3.20 -14.19
N ILE A 238 -0.75 -2.10 -13.56
CA ILE A 238 -0.80 -0.76 -14.15
C ILE A 238 0.62 -0.20 -14.37
N PRO A 239 1.48 -0.03 -13.33
CA PRO A 239 2.84 0.41 -13.54
C PRO A 239 3.63 -0.56 -14.42
N PHE A 240 3.36 -1.88 -14.34
CA PHE A 240 3.98 -2.86 -15.21
C PHE A 240 3.63 -2.64 -16.68
N ALA A 241 2.36 -2.44 -17.02
CA ALA A 241 1.93 -2.18 -18.39
C ALA A 241 2.59 -0.91 -18.95
N VAL A 242 2.60 0.18 -18.19
CA VAL A 242 3.23 1.44 -18.61
C VAL A 242 4.74 1.28 -18.81
N LEU A 243 5.42 0.62 -17.87
CA LEU A 243 6.86 0.36 -17.99
C LEU A 243 7.19 -0.57 -19.15
N TRP A 244 6.35 -1.57 -19.39
CA TRP A 244 6.48 -2.50 -20.50
C TRP A 244 6.43 -1.77 -21.84
N VAL A 245 5.36 -0.98 -22.06
CA VAL A 245 5.18 -0.19 -23.28
C VAL A 245 6.33 0.82 -23.45
N LYS A 246 6.78 1.48 -22.36
CA LYS A 246 7.91 2.42 -22.42
C LYS A 246 9.22 1.74 -22.82
N GLN A 247 9.44 0.48 -22.42
CA GLN A 247 10.68 -0.24 -22.67
C GLN A 247 10.70 -0.98 -24.02
N TYR A 248 9.57 -1.54 -24.44
CA TYR A 248 9.49 -2.44 -25.61
C TYR A 248 8.55 -1.95 -26.71
N GLY A 249 7.75 -0.90 -26.49
CA GLY A 249 6.73 -0.45 -27.43
C GLY A 249 5.51 -1.39 -27.50
N PHE A 250 4.66 -1.19 -28.51
CA PHE A 250 3.44 -1.99 -28.74
C PHE A 250 3.66 -3.22 -29.65
N TYR A 251 4.91 -3.64 -29.87
CA TYR A 251 5.20 -4.73 -30.79
C TYR A 251 4.78 -6.09 -30.22
N VAL A 252 3.79 -6.73 -30.84
CA VAL A 252 3.17 -8.01 -30.39
C VAL A 252 4.21 -9.12 -30.19
N ARG A 253 5.24 -9.20 -31.04
CA ARG A 253 6.34 -10.17 -30.89
C ARG A 253 7.22 -9.97 -29.65
N ALA A 254 7.24 -8.77 -29.05
CA ALA A 254 7.92 -8.55 -27.78
C ALA A 254 7.05 -9.02 -26.60
N MET A 255 5.72 -9.04 -26.73
CA MET A 255 4.78 -9.42 -25.67
C MET A 255 4.80 -10.92 -25.31
N ILE A 256 5.36 -11.78 -26.16
CA ILE A 256 5.43 -13.22 -25.91
C ILE A 256 6.90 -13.62 -26.07
N PRO A 257 7.62 -14.03 -25.01
CA PRO A 257 7.13 -14.69 -23.80
C PRO A 257 7.07 -13.81 -22.53
N LYS A 258 7.70 -12.63 -22.52
CA LYS A 258 7.89 -11.84 -21.30
C LYS A 258 6.67 -10.99 -20.89
N GLY A 259 5.70 -10.76 -21.77
CA GLY A 259 4.49 -9.98 -21.43
C GLY A 259 3.58 -10.66 -20.42
N ILE A 260 3.67 -11.99 -20.25
CA ILE A 260 2.93 -12.72 -19.21
C ILE A 260 3.27 -12.21 -17.81
N THR A 261 4.50 -11.75 -17.59
CA THR A 261 4.95 -11.26 -16.28
C THR A 261 4.28 -9.94 -15.88
N VAL A 262 3.73 -9.19 -16.86
CA VAL A 262 2.93 -7.98 -16.59
C VAL A 262 1.62 -8.35 -15.90
N GLY A 263 1.02 -9.48 -16.27
CA GLY A 263 -0.24 -9.98 -15.70
C GLY A 263 -0.07 -10.82 -14.43
N MET A 264 1.15 -11.20 -14.04
CA MET A 264 1.40 -12.05 -12.88
C MET A 264 0.83 -11.55 -11.53
N PRO A 265 0.72 -10.23 -11.24
CA PRO A 265 0.03 -9.78 -10.04
C PRO A 265 -1.42 -10.29 -9.93
N LEU A 266 -2.09 -10.59 -11.05
CA LEU A 266 -3.43 -11.19 -11.07
C LEU A 266 -3.47 -12.65 -10.58
N LEU A 267 -2.32 -13.31 -10.45
CA LEU A 267 -2.24 -14.64 -9.84
C LEU A 267 -2.56 -14.61 -8.35
N GLY A 268 -2.40 -13.47 -7.67
CA GLY A 268 -2.73 -13.33 -6.25
C GLY A 268 -4.17 -13.76 -5.94
N PRO A 269 -5.21 -13.09 -6.48
CA PRO A 269 -6.60 -13.47 -6.26
C PRO A 269 -6.91 -14.89 -6.74
N ILE A 270 -6.28 -15.36 -7.82
CA ILE A 270 -6.49 -16.72 -8.33
C ILE A 270 -5.98 -17.76 -7.32
N ILE A 271 -4.78 -17.57 -6.78
CA ILE A 271 -4.17 -18.48 -5.80
C ILE A 271 -4.98 -18.44 -4.50
N PHE A 272 -5.36 -17.25 -4.02
CA PHE A 272 -6.13 -17.14 -2.78
C PHE A 272 -7.55 -17.70 -2.93
N GLY A 273 -8.26 -17.36 -4.01
CA GLY A 273 -9.58 -17.92 -4.31
C GLY A 273 -9.54 -19.45 -4.47
N ALA A 274 -8.54 -20.01 -5.16
CA ALA A 274 -8.37 -21.46 -5.25
C ALA A 274 -8.06 -22.12 -3.90
N TYR A 275 -7.40 -21.41 -2.99
CA TYR A 275 -7.19 -21.90 -1.63
C TYR A 275 -8.51 -21.91 -0.84
N LEU A 276 -9.28 -20.82 -0.88
CA LEU A 276 -10.59 -20.72 -0.22
C LEU A 276 -11.61 -21.71 -0.79
N GLU A 277 -11.60 -21.96 -2.11
CA GLU A 277 -12.42 -23.00 -2.71
C GLU A 277 -12.14 -24.37 -2.07
N ARG A 278 -10.87 -24.72 -1.87
CA ARG A 278 -10.49 -26.01 -1.29
C ARG A 278 -10.82 -26.12 0.20
N THR A 279 -10.75 -25.03 0.95
CA THR A 279 -10.95 -25.05 2.41
C THR A 279 -12.39 -24.76 2.81
N GLN A 280 -13.12 -23.99 1.99
CA GLN A 280 -14.42 -23.42 2.34
C GLN A 280 -15.51 -23.60 1.27
N ASP A 281 -15.21 -24.24 0.13
CA ASP A 281 -16.13 -24.44 -0.99
C ASP A 281 -16.72 -23.13 -1.57
N ASN A 282 -16.02 -22.01 -1.40
CA ASN A 282 -16.36 -20.72 -2.02
C ASN A 282 -15.12 -19.85 -2.30
N TRP A 283 -14.69 -19.84 -3.57
CA TRP A 283 -13.56 -19.01 -4.03
C TRP A 283 -13.77 -17.50 -3.88
N ARG A 284 -15.02 -17.02 -3.70
CA ARG A 284 -15.37 -15.58 -3.66
C ARG A 284 -15.43 -15.01 -2.24
N ASN A 285 -15.19 -15.80 -1.20
CA ASN A 285 -15.32 -15.35 0.19
C ASN A 285 -14.51 -14.08 0.49
N PHE A 286 -13.30 -13.91 -0.06
CA PHE A 286 -12.51 -12.69 0.10
C PHE A 286 -13.16 -11.40 -0.48
N ILE A 287 -14.14 -11.55 -1.37
CA ILE A 287 -14.96 -10.46 -1.94
C ILE A 287 -16.23 -10.27 -1.11
N GLU A 288 -16.88 -11.36 -0.71
CA GLU A 288 -18.18 -11.34 -0.02
C GLU A 288 -18.05 -10.94 1.46
N VAL A 289 -16.85 -11.07 2.04
CA VAL A 289 -16.55 -10.73 3.44
C VAL A 289 -16.77 -9.25 3.80
N GLN A 290 -16.94 -8.35 2.83
CA GLN A 290 -17.12 -6.90 3.10
C GLN A 290 -18.29 -6.62 4.06
N GLY A 291 -19.40 -7.36 3.95
CA GLY A 291 -20.54 -7.24 4.85
C GLY A 291 -20.16 -7.52 6.31
N ALA A 292 -19.34 -8.56 6.56
CA ALA A 292 -18.85 -8.90 7.90
C ALA A 292 -17.97 -7.80 8.51
N TRP A 293 -17.38 -6.93 7.68
CA TRP A 293 -16.58 -5.77 8.06
C TRP A 293 -17.36 -4.44 8.05
N ASN A 294 -18.69 -4.51 8.11
CA ASN A 294 -19.56 -3.33 8.12
C ASN A 294 -19.39 -2.44 6.87
N ARG A 295 -18.94 -3.00 5.73
CA ARG A 295 -18.72 -2.25 4.48
C ARG A 295 -19.85 -2.46 3.49
N THR A 296 -20.19 -1.40 2.76
CA THR A 296 -21.22 -1.41 1.72
C THR A 296 -20.79 -0.58 0.51
N PHE A 297 -21.40 -0.81 -0.65
CA PHE A 297 -21.10 -0.02 -1.83
C PHE A 297 -21.62 1.41 -1.69
N SER A 298 -20.79 2.39 -2.05
CA SER A 298 -21.18 3.79 -2.16
C SER A 298 -20.40 4.48 -3.29
N TRP A 299 -20.91 5.59 -3.79
CA TRP A 299 -20.14 6.43 -4.70
C TRP A 299 -19.16 7.30 -3.90
N PRO A 300 -17.94 7.59 -4.41
CA PRO A 300 -16.91 8.30 -3.65
C PRO A 300 -17.37 9.64 -3.06
N TRP A 301 -18.16 10.43 -3.79
CA TRP A 301 -18.69 11.70 -3.29
C TRP A 301 -19.70 11.51 -2.14
N ARG A 302 -20.48 10.42 -2.13
CA ARG A 302 -21.36 10.08 -1.01
C ARG A 302 -20.58 9.58 0.20
N THR A 303 -19.48 8.86 -0.02
CA THR A 303 -18.55 8.48 1.04
C THR A 303 -17.95 9.70 1.73
N PHE A 304 -17.53 10.71 0.97
CA PHE A 304 -17.08 11.99 1.53
C PHE A 304 -18.17 12.75 2.26
N ASP A 305 -19.35 12.87 1.66
CA ASP A 305 -20.49 13.53 2.28
C ASP A 305 -20.85 12.86 3.62
N CYS A 306 -20.90 11.52 3.65
CA CYS A 306 -21.14 10.77 4.88
C CYS A 306 -20.02 10.94 5.91
N ALA A 307 -18.75 10.98 5.51
CA ALA A 307 -17.65 11.23 6.44
C ALA A 307 -17.75 12.62 7.09
N ILE A 308 -18.22 13.63 6.36
CA ILE A 308 -18.29 15.02 6.83
C ILE A 308 -19.58 15.28 7.63
N ASN A 309 -20.71 14.76 7.16
CA ASN A 309 -22.04 15.10 7.64
C ASN A 309 -22.73 13.96 8.40
N GLY A 310 -22.15 12.76 8.40
CA GLY A 310 -22.81 11.54 8.87
C GLY A 310 -23.86 11.06 7.87
N CYS A 311 -24.23 9.77 7.95
CA CYS A 311 -25.30 9.23 7.12
C CYS A 311 -25.88 7.93 7.67
N VAL A 312 -27.02 7.54 7.12
CA VAL A 312 -27.60 6.22 7.33
C VAL A 312 -27.07 5.27 6.26
N MET A 313 -26.42 4.18 6.68
CA MET A 313 -25.92 3.13 5.80
C MET A 313 -26.71 1.84 6.00
N THR A 314 -27.08 1.18 4.90
CA THR A 314 -27.60 -0.19 4.95
C THR A 314 -26.50 -1.14 4.51
N VAL A 315 -26.16 -2.08 5.37
CA VAL A 315 -25.12 -3.09 5.16
C VAL A 315 -25.77 -4.46 5.15
N HIS A 316 -25.52 -5.23 4.12
CA HIS A 316 -25.95 -6.63 4.04
C HIS A 316 -24.99 -7.51 4.85
N GLN A 317 -25.47 -8.09 5.94
CA GLN A 317 -24.70 -8.93 6.85
C GLN A 317 -25.42 -10.25 7.10
N TYR A 318 -24.75 -11.38 6.85
CA TYR A 318 -25.27 -12.72 7.14
C TYR A 318 -26.67 -13.01 6.56
N GLY A 319 -26.96 -12.48 5.35
CA GLY A 319 -28.26 -12.66 4.70
C GLY A 319 -29.35 -11.67 5.12
N GLU A 320 -29.04 -10.73 6.02
CA GLU A 320 -29.96 -9.70 6.51
C GLU A 320 -29.42 -8.29 6.21
N ASP A 321 -30.32 -7.38 5.84
CA ASP A 321 -29.98 -5.96 5.74
C ASP A 321 -30.07 -5.30 7.12
N ARG A 322 -28.97 -4.69 7.54
CA ARG A 322 -28.88 -3.96 8.81
C ARG A 322 -28.57 -2.49 8.55
N THR A 323 -29.32 -1.62 9.21
CA THR A 323 -29.16 -0.18 9.09
C THR A 323 -28.33 0.37 10.24
N PHE A 324 -27.31 1.16 9.90
CA PHE A 324 -26.37 1.77 10.84
C PHE A 324 -26.35 3.29 10.66
N GLN A 325 -26.17 4.01 11.76
CA GLN A 325 -25.91 5.45 11.75
C GLN A 325 -24.40 5.67 11.75
N ALA A 326 -23.83 5.97 10.59
CA ALA A 326 -22.42 6.36 10.50
C ALA A 326 -22.25 7.78 11.03
N GLN A 327 -21.32 7.97 11.96
CA GLN A 327 -21.08 9.27 12.59
C GLN A 327 -20.31 10.21 11.66
N ALA A 328 -20.60 11.50 11.79
CA ALA A 328 -19.85 12.56 11.15
C ALA A 328 -18.48 12.74 11.84
N VAL A 329 -17.53 13.34 11.13
CA VAL A 329 -16.23 13.73 11.71
C VAL A 329 -16.44 14.61 12.96
N ASP A 330 -15.78 14.25 14.06
CA ASP A 330 -15.91 14.93 15.34
C ASP A 330 -14.70 15.83 15.61
N TRP A 331 -14.88 17.13 15.38
CA TRP A 331 -13.87 18.16 15.70
C TRP A 331 -13.84 18.53 17.20
N GLY A 332 -14.75 17.99 18.01
CA GLY A 332 -14.93 18.40 19.40
C GLY A 332 -13.71 18.17 20.27
N TRP A 333 -12.93 17.10 20.03
CA TRP A 333 -11.70 16.83 20.78
C TRP A 333 -10.60 17.88 20.51
N ILE A 334 -10.53 18.44 19.30
CA ILE A 334 -9.61 19.55 18.96
C ILE A 334 -10.05 20.83 19.67
N ARG A 335 -11.36 21.14 19.65
CA ARG A 335 -11.88 22.32 20.36
C ARG A 335 -11.60 22.24 21.85
N GLN A 336 -11.85 21.08 22.48
CA GLN A 336 -11.51 20.85 23.89
C GLN A 336 -10.02 21.09 24.18
N LEU A 337 -9.13 20.67 23.28
CA LEU A 337 -7.69 20.89 23.44
C LEU A 337 -7.30 22.36 23.32
N ILE A 338 -7.92 23.11 22.41
CA ILE A 338 -7.68 24.55 22.22
C ILE A 338 -8.23 25.33 23.42
N ASP A 339 -9.42 25.00 23.89
CA ASP A 339 -10.12 25.73 24.94
C ASP A 339 -9.50 25.48 26.33
N ASN A 340 -8.98 24.28 26.60
CA ASN A 340 -8.37 23.93 27.89
C ASN A 340 -7.16 22.99 27.74
N PRO A 341 -6.02 23.47 27.21
CA PRO A 341 -4.82 22.66 27.01
C PRO A 341 -4.21 22.27 28.36
N SER A 342 -4.46 21.05 28.80
CA SER A 342 -3.94 20.53 30.07
C SER A 342 -3.47 19.08 29.95
N TRP A 343 -2.52 18.70 30.80
CA TRP A 343 -2.00 17.33 30.83
C TRP A 343 -3.08 16.30 31.21
N SER A 344 -3.96 16.68 32.14
CA SER A 344 -5.09 15.85 32.57
C SER A 344 -6.09 15.60 31.43
N LEU A 345 -6.31 16.58 30.55
CA LEU A 345 -7.16 16.41 29.37
C LEU A 345 -6.58 15.39 28.38
N VAL A 346 -5.33 15.60 27.92
CA VAL A 346 -4.71 14.76 26.86
C VAL A 346 -4.40 13.33 27.32
N THR A 347 -4.27 13.12 28.63
CA THR A 347 -4.10 11.78 29.22
C THR A 347 -5.42 11.10 29.58
N SER A 348 -6.53 11.84 29.64
CA SER A 348 -7.84 11.29 29.99
C SER A 348 -8.31 10.24 28.96
N ARG A 349 -8.93 9.16 29.46
CA ARG A 349 -9.47 8.12 28.57
C ARG A 349 -10.57 8.65 27.66
N ALA A 350 -11.42 9.55 28.17
CA ALA A 350 -12.54 10.12 27.42
C ALA A 350 -12.07 10.95 26.22
N TRP A 351 -11.10 11.84 26.43
CA TRP A 351 -10.57 12.66 25.34
C TRP A 351 -9.84 11.82 24.29
N ARG A 352 -9.00 10.87 24.72
CA ARG A 352 -8.30 9.96 23.80
C ARG A 352 -9.28 9.09 23.00
N ALA A 353 -10.35 8.60 23.63
CA ALA A 353 -11.38 7.81 22.94
C ALA A 353 -12.13 8.66 21.92
N ARG A 354 -12.45 9.92 22.26
CA ARG A 354 -13.10 10.85 21.34
C ARG A 354 -12.20 11.21 20.14
N ALA A 355 -10.90 11.39 20.39
CA ALA A 355 -9.93 11.63 19.33
C ALA A 355 -9.78 10.43 18.38
N ALA A 356 -9.68 9.21 18.94
CA ALA A 356 -9.58 7.98 18.17
C ALA A 356 -10.84 7.71 17.32
N ASN A 357 -12.03 7.92 17.86
CA ASN A 357 -13.29 7.67 17.15
C ASN A 357 -13.78 8.85 16.29
N GLY A 358 -13.02 9.94 16.21
CA GLY A 358 -13.48 11.20 15.64
C GLY A 358 -13.32 11.34 14.12
N ASP A 359 -12.77 10.35 13.41
CA ASP A 359 -12.56 10.32 11.94
C ASP A 359 -11.72 11.45 11.33
N VAL A 360 -11.15 12.33 12.15
CA VAL A 360 -10.36 13.48 11.70
C VAL A 360 -9.09 13.02 10.98
N LEU A 361 -8.43 11.97 11.50
CA LEU A 361 -7.19 11.43 10.91
C LEU A 361 -7.46 10.90 9.50
N GLU A 362 -8.56 10.18 9.32
CA GLU A 362 -9.00 9.53 8.11
C GLU A 362 -9.35 10.59 7.06
N LEU A 363 -10.16 11.58 7.43
CA LEU A 363 -10.55 12.67 6.53
C LEU A 363 -9.34 13.50 6.08
N VAL A 364 -8.50 13.93 7.02
CA VAL A 364 -7.30 14.75 6.71
C VAL A 364 -6.31 13.98 5.85
N SER A 365 -6.06 12.70 6.17
CA SER A 365 -5.17 11.85 5.38
C SER A 365 -5.71 11.61 3.97
N THR A 366 -7.02 11.39 3.84
CA THR A 366 -7.67 11.19 2.54
C THR A 366 -7.51 12.42 1.65
N ILE A 367 -7.81 13.62 2.19
CA ILE A 367 -7.65 14.89 1.46
C ILE A 367 -6.18 15.11 1.07
N LEU A 368 -5.26 14.87 2.01
CA LEU A 368 -3.82 14.98 1.77
C LEU A 368 -3.37 14.05 0.63
N PHE A 369 -3.77 12.78 0.66
CA PHE A 369 -3.39 11.81 -0.36
C PHE A 369 -3.98 12.16 -1.73
N ILE A 370 -5.23 12.60 -1.82
CA ILE A 370 -5.82 13.08 -3.07
C ILE A 370 -5.03 14.27 -3.62
N ALA A 371 -4.70 15.25 -2.78
CA ALA A 371 -3.89 16.40 -3.19
C ALA A 371 -2.50 15.97 -3.70
N LEU A 372 -1.84 15.05 -3.00
CA LEU A 372 -0.54 14.49 -3.41
C LEU A 372 -0.63 13.68 -4.71
N ILE A 373 -1.74 12.97 -4.97
CA ILE A 373 -1.99 12.28 -6.24
C ILE A 373 -2.07 13.30 -7.39
N VAL A 374 -2.86 14.36 -7.21
CA VAL A 374 -3.01 15.42 -8.21
C VAL A 374 -1.67 16.07 -8.53
N VAL A 375 -0.86 16.38 -7.52
CA VAL A 375 0.50 16.90 -7.72
C VAL A 375 1.40 15.84 -8.37
N GLY A 376 1.24 14.57 -8.00
CA GLY A 376 2.00 13.44 -8.53
C GLY A 376 1.89 13.26 -10.04
N PHE A 377 0.76 13.61 -10.66
CA PHE A 377 0.63 13.65 -12.12
C PHE A 377 1.50 14.72 -12.79
N LYS A 378 1.95 15.74 -12.06
CA LYS A 378 2.83 16.80 -12.57
C LYS A 378 4.32 16.51 -12.33
N VAL A 379 4.66 15.76 -11.29
CA VAL A 379 6.07 15.61 -10.85
C VAL A 379 6.62 14.18 -10.93
N LEU A 380 5.78 13.16 -11.01
CA LEU A 380 6.21 11.77 -11.09
C LEU A 380 6.12 11.23 -12.53
N PRO A 381 6.88 10.17 -12.85
CA PRO A 381 6.65 9.38 -14.05
C PRO A 381 5.24 8.78 -14.08
N LEU A 382 4.64 8.73 -15.27
CA LEU A 382 3.26 8.26 -15.47
C LEU A 382 2.93 6.93 -14.78
N TYR A 383 3.86 5.97 -14.81
CA TYR A 383 3.64 4.65 -14.21
C TYR A 383 3.47 4.75 -12.68
N GLN A 384 4.17 5.67 -12.01
CA GLN A 384 4.01 5.90 -10.58
C GLN A 384 2.72 6.67 -10.28
N SER A 385 2.41 7.71 -11.06
CA SER A 385 1.18 8.49 -10.88
C SER A 385 -0.07 7.63 -11.01
N LEU A 386 -0.11 6.76 -12.03
CA LEU A 386 -1.23 5.84 -12.24
C LEU A 386 -1.33 4.74 -11.17
N TYR A 387 -0.20 4.31 -10.59
CA TYR A 387 -0.21 3.35 -9.49
C TYR A 387 -0.90 3.90 -8.23
N LEU A 388 -0.86 5.22 -8.01
CA LEU A 388 -1.47 5.84 -6.83
C LEU A 388 -3.00 5.83 -6.85
N VAL A 389 -3.61 5.98 -8.02
CA VAL A 389 -5.05 6.22 -8.18
C VAL A 389 -5.91 5.12 -7.56
N PRO A 390 -5.79 3.83 -7.95
CA PRO A 390 -6.68 2.80 -7.45
C PRO A 390 -6.52 2.54 -5.95
N GLY A 391 -5.32 2.77 -5.39
CA GLY A 391 -5.05 2.53 -3.96
C GLY A 391 -5.80 3.48 -3.01
N ILE A 392 -6.26 4.64 -3.50
CA ILE A 392 -7.13 5.56 -2.75
C ILE A 392 -8.56 5.51 -3.28
N LEU A 393 -8.75 5.44 -4.60
CA LEU A 393 -10.07 5.52 -5.22
C LEU A 393 -10.95 4.30 -4.88
N ILE A 394 -10.41 3.09 -4.95
CA ILE A 394 -11.20 1.85 -4.77
C ILE A 394 -11.77 1.75 -3.34
N PRO A 395 -11.00 2.00 -2.27
CA PRO A 395 -11.54 2.06 -0.91
C PRO A 395 -12.72 3.04 -0.72
N LEU A 396 -12.76 4.16 -1.45
CA LEU A 396 -13.86 5.14 -1.36
C LEU A 396 -15.20 4.60 -1.87
N PHE A 397 -15.19 3.50 -2.64
CA PHE A 397 -16.41 2.81 -3.05
C PHE A 397 -16.97 1.85 -2.00
N GLN A 398 -16.25 1.61 -0.90
CA GLN A 398 -16.58 0.61 0.12
C GLN A 398 -16.44 1.20 1.53
N PRO A 399 -17.16 2.30 1.87
CA PRO A 399 -17.10 2.87 3.21
C PRO A 399 -17.60 1.87 4.27
N SER A 400 -17.10 2.04 5.50
CA SER A 400 -17.60 1.30 6.66
C SER A 400 -18.64 2.11 7.41
N SER A 401 -19.66 1.45 7.97
CA SER A 401 -20.62 2.11 8.85
C SER A 401 -20.06 2.50 10.22
N VAL A 402 -18.88 1.96 10.60
CA VAL A 402 -18.17 2.34 11.83
C VAL A 402 -17.42 3.66 11.61
N HIS A 403 -16.58 3.71 10.58
CA HIS A 403 -15.83 4.90 10.16
C HIS A 403 -15.91 4.98 8.62
N PRO A 404 -16.58 5.97 8.01
CA PRO A 404 -16.78 6.01 6.55
C PRO A 404 -15.48 5.94 5.73
N LEU A 405 -14.40 6.51 6.26
CA LEU A 405 -13.06 6.53 5.63
C LEU A 405 -12.07 5.56 6.31
N MET A 406 -12.58 4.51 6.96
CA MET A 406 -11.80 3.49 7.65
C MET A 406 -10.62 2.97 6.80
N SER A 407 -9.43 2.97 7.40
CA SER A 407 -8.18 2.43 6.84
C SER A 407 -7.55 3.18 5.67
N ILE A 408 -8.10 4.33 5.25
CA ILE A 408 -7.47 5.15 4.21
C ILE A 408 -6.04 5.60 4.60
N PRO A 409 -5.76 6.08 5.83
CA PRO A 409 -4.39 6.40 6.24
C PRO A 409 -3.40 5.26 6.02
N ARG A 410 -3.78 4.01 6.34
CA ARG A 410 -2.97 2.80 6.10
C ARG A 410 -2.85 2.42 4.63
N PHE A 411 -3.93 2.53 3.89
CA PHE A 411 -3.95 2.25 2.45
C PHE A 411 -3.03 3.18 1.66
N GLY A 412 -3.00 4.47 2.02
CA GLY A 412 -2.06 5.42 1.42
C GLY A 412 -0.62 5.27 1.90
N LEU A 413 -0.40 4.83 3.14
CA LEU A 413 0.94 4.65 3.72
C LEU A 413 1.85 3.74 2.88
N VAL A 414 1.28 2.71 2.24
CA VAL A 414 2.04 1.78 1.41
C VAL A 414 2.22 2.24 -0.04
N LEU A 415 1.58 3.34 -0.45
CA LEU A 415 1.73 3.93 -1.77
C LEU A 415 2.97 4.83 -1.80
N PHE A 416 4.16 4.21 -1.83
CA PHE A 416 5.45 4.90 -1.76
C PHE A 416 5.62 6.14 -2.67
N PRO A 417 5.00 6.25 -3.87
CA PRO A 417 5.18 7.46 -4.67
C PRO A 417 4.61 8.73 -4.04
N LEU A 418 3.62 8.62 -3.13
CA LEU A 418 3.13 9.78 -2.37
C LEU A 418 4.27 10.47 -1.60
N PHE A 419 5.18 9.68 -1.04
CA PHE A 419 6.30 10.17 -0.25
C PHE A 419 7.41 10.75 -1.12
N ILE A 420 7.50 10.36 -2.39
CA ILE A 420 8.35 11.02 -3.38
C ILE A 420 7.79 12.41 -3.69
N VAL A 421 6.48 12.54 -3.88
CA VAL A 421 5.82 13.85 -4.07
C VAL A 421 6.05 14.75 -2.85
N MET A 422 5.83 14.23 -1.65
CA MET A 422 6.13 14.97 -0.40
C MET A 422 7.60 15.40 -0.35
N ALA A 423 8.55 14.52 -0.68
CA ALA A 423 9.96 14.84 -0.70
C ALA A 423 10.30 15.98 -1.68
N ILE A 424 9.68 16.00 -2.85
CA ILE A 424 9.84 17.06 -3.85
C ILE A 424 9.29 18.39 -3.33
N LEU A 425 8.10 18.40 -2.71
CA LEU A 425 7.48 19.59 -2.13
C LEU A 425 8.29 20.13 -0.94
N LEU A 426 8.82 19.25 -0.09
CA LEU A 426 9.61 19.58 1.10
C LEU A 426 11.10 19.83 0.78
N ARG A 427 11.41 20.52 -0.33
CA ARG A 427 12.79 20.85 -0.72
C ARG A 427 13.43 21.94 0.12
N LYS A 428 12.62 22.86 0.64
CA LYS A 428 13.12 23.99 1.42
C LYS A 428 13.21 23.57 2.88
N ARG A 429 14.38 23.79 3.51
CA ARG A 429 14.65 23.37 4.90
C ARG A 429 13.63 23.93 5.90
N TRP A 430 13.18 25.17 5.69
CA TRP A 430 12.18 25.83 6.54
C TRP A 430 10.79 25.21 6.45
N LEU A 431 10.48 24.44 5.40
CA LEU A 431 9.26 23.63 5.30
C LEU A 431 9.50 22.21 5.83
N TYR A 432 10.64 21.62 5.45
CA TYR A 432 10.98 20.24 5.80
C TYR A 432 11.05 20.02 7.31
N LEU A 433 11.75 20.89 8.06
CA LEU A 433 11.97 20.69 9.50
C LEU A 433 10.68 20.77 10.32
N PRO A 434 9.81 21.79 10.16
CA PRO A 434 8.53 21.83 10.89
C PRO A 434 7.63 20.65 10.54
N VAL A 435 7.53 20.28 9.25
CA VAL A 435 6.70 19.15 8.84
C VAL A 435 7.21 17.83 9.42
N ALA A 436 8.52 17.61 9.43
CA ALA A 436 9.12 16.43 10.06
C ALA A 436 8.89 16.41 11.58
N ALA A 437 9.03 17.55 12.26
CA ALA A 437 8.78 17.67 13.69
C ALA A 437 7.31 17.38 14.05
N ILE A 438 6.36 18.01 13.36
CA ILE A 438 4.93 17.78 13.55
C ILE A 438 4.57 16.33 13.25
N SER A 439 5.08 15.77 12.15
CA SER A 439 4.78 14.38 11.78
C SER A 439 5.35 13.39 12.80
N THR A 440 6.54 13.67 13.36
CA THR A 440 7.15 12.85 14.42
C THR A 440 6.34 12.91 15.72
N ILE A 441 5.86 14.10 16.11
CA ILE A 441 4.98 14.26 17.28
C ILE A 441 3.69 13.46 17.09
N LEU A 442 3.06 13.58 15.92
CA LEU A 442 1.86 12.81 15.60
C LEU A 442 2.12 11.30 15.58
N LEU A 443 3.26 10.86 15.03
CA LEU A 443 3.68 9.47 15.06
C LEU A 443 3.80 8.94 16.51
N ILE A 444 4.42 9.70 17.40
CA ILE A 444 4.53 9.35 18.83
C ILE A 444 3.13 9.25 19.46
N LEU A 445 2.27 10.25 19.24
CA LEU A 445 0.91 10.28 19.80
C LEU A 445 0.03 9.13 19.28
N LEU A 446 0.10 8.82 17.99
CA LEU A 446 -0.66 7.72 17.39
C LEU A 446 -0.09 6.35 17.83
N THR A 447 1.23 6.24 18.01
CA THR A 447 1.85 5.03 18.56
C THR A 447 1.40 4.78 20.00
N LEU A 448 1.34 5.84 20.83
CA LEU A 448 0.78 5.78 22.18
C LEU A 448 -0.67 5.29 22.18
N GLN A 449 -1.51 5.85 21.31
CA GLN A 449 -2.91 5.45 21.17
C GLN A 449 -3.03 3.98 20.76
N PHE A 450 -2.38 3.59 19.67
CA PHE A 450 -2.42 2.23 19.14
C PHE A 450 -1.97 1.18 20.17
N SER A 451 -0.89 1.47 20.90
CA SER A 451 -0.30 0.56 21.88
C SER A 451 -1.13 0.42 23.17
N THR A 452 -2.09 1.32 23.40
CA THR A 452 -3.00 1.32 24.56
C THR A 452 -4.45 1.05 24.17
N TRP A 453 -4.67 0.34 23.05
CA TRP A 453 -5.98 -0.10 22.56
C TRP A 453 -6.94 1.03 22.15
N TYR A 454 -6.40 2.16 21.70
CA TYR A 454 -7.17 3.16 20.96
C TYR A 454 -7.05 2.88 19.47
N TRP A 455 -8.15 3.06 18.75
CA TRP A 455 -8.19 2.81 17.32
C TRP A 455 -7.35 3.86 16.59
N VAL A 456 -6.55 3.39 15.64
CA VAL A 456 -5.79 4.21 14.70
C VAL A 456 -5.93 3.52 13.36
N SER A 457 -6.68 4.11 12.42
CA SER A 457 -6.83 3.73 11.01
C SER A 457 -7.14 2.27 10.64
#